data_AF-A0A820MCW2-F1
#
_entry.id   AF-A0A820MCW2-F1
#
_cell.length_a   1.000
_cell.length_b   1.000
_cell.length_c   1.000
_cell.angle_alpha   90.00
_cell.angle_beta   90.00
_cell.angle_gamma   90.00
#
_symmetry.space_group_name_H-M   'P 1'
#
loop_
_entity.id
_entity.type
_entity.pdbx_description
1 polymer ?
#
loop_
_entity_poly.entity_id
_entity_poly.type
_entity_poly.pdbx_seq_one_letter_code
_entity_poly.pdbx_strand_id
1 'polypeptide(L)'
;MDNYNILYELDHVGRSSRRNQPFFTQAEHVPEKVDITKANKGPVDACWSSTFHGIVSDVLINQKKFELDSLKYIISAKNLVNYLACHDNERLMYLIGHLGKTFDNDAFQRVRLGTILLMTSVSIPLIWQGDEFGQASQLGTNDPHRKIISMEWSLLKNEQNKNLYNIFTHLIQFRHTILNKEKY
;
A
#
# COMPACT_ATOMS: atom_id res chain seq x y z
N MET A 1 -1.97 22.34 20.40
CA MET A 1 -1.09 21.50 21.23
C MET A 1 -1.16 20.10 20.65
N ASP A 2 -0.21 19.74 19.79
CA ASP A 2 -0.19 18.43 19.14
C ASP A 2 0.32 17.42 20.16
N ASN A 3 -0.59 16.68 20.79
CA ASN A 3 -0.27 15.88 21.97
C ASN A 3 0.34 14.52 21.58
N TYR A 4 1.46 14.55 20.86
CA TYR A 4 2.24 13.35 20.47
C TYR A 4 2.91 12.65 21.66
N ASN A 5 2.88 13.25 22.85
CA ASN A 5 3.44 12.69 24.08
C ASN A 5 2.92 11.27 24.36
N ILE A 6 1.63 11.02 24.14
CA ILE A 6 1.07 9.68 24.31
C ILE A 6 1.65 8.67 23.33
N LEU A 7 1.96 9.08 22.09
CA LEU A 7 2.56 8.20 21.09
C LEU A 7 4.01 7.84 21.45
N TYR A 8 4.77 8.79 22.00
CA TYR A 8 6.10 8.52 22.55
C TYR A 8 6.04 7.53 23.71
N GLU A 9 5.09 7.72 24.62
CA GLU A 9 4.90 6.81 25.76
C GLU A 9 4.52 5.40 25.29
N LEU A 10 3.60 5.29 24.33
CA LEU A 10 3.19 4.00 23.75
C LEU A 10 4.37 3.29 23.05
N ASP A 11 5.17 4.00 22.27
CA ASP A 11 6.37 3.42 21.64
C ASP A 11 7.39 2.96 22.69
N HIS A 12 7.63 3.77 23.72
CA HIS A 12 8.53 3.44 24.82
C HIS A 12 8.07 2.20 25.60
N VAL A 13 6.80 2.13 26.00
CA VAL A 13 6.22 0.98 26.70
C VAL A 13 6.26 -0.27 25.82
N GLY A 14 5.89 -0.15 24.55
CA GLY A 14 5.91 -1.25 23.58
C GLY A 14 7.31 -1.86 23.41
N ARG A 15 8.34 -1.01 23.28
CA ARG A 15 9.74 -1.46 23.17
C ARG A 15 10.26 -2.07 24.47
N SER A 16 10.00 -1.42 25.60
CA SER A 16 10.45 -1.89 26.91
C SER A 16 9.88 -3.26 27.27
N SER A 17 8.67 -3.56 26.81
CA SER A 17 7.98 -4.83 27.05
C SER A 17 8.53 -6.00 26.21
N ARG A 18 9.26 -5.72 25.12
CA ARG A 18 9.66 -6.71 24.09
C ARG A 18 10.97 -7.46 24.37
N ARG A 19 11.66 -7.23 25.50
CA ARG A 19 12.88 -7.95 25.93
C ARG A 19 13.85 -8.31 24.77
N ASN A 20 14.21 -7.31 23.97
CA ASN A 20 15.11 -7.38 22.79
C ASN A 20 14.51 -7.86 21.45
N GLN A 21 13.22 -8.15 21.36
CA GLN A 21 12.58 -8.39 20.06
C GLN A 21 12.43 -7.09 19.26
N PRO A 22 12.61 -7.12 17.92
CA PRO A 22 12.29 -5.97 17.07
C PRO A 22 10.84 -5.51 17.28
N PHE A 23 10.67 -4.21 17.43
CA PHE A 23 9.37 -3.56 17.54
C PHE A 23 9.26 -2.47 16.48
N PHE A 24 8.15 -2.46 15.76
CA PHE A 24 7.88 -1.53 14.69
C PHE A 24 6.53 -0.83 14.94
N THR A 25 6.53 0.49 14.94
CA THR A 25 5.34 1.32 15.10
C THR A 25 5.05 2.08 13.82
N GLN A 26 3.78 2.12 13.45
CA GLN A 26 3.31 2.89 12.31
C GLN A 26 2.06 3.67 12.72
N ALA A 27 1.91 4.87 12.19
CA ALA A 27 0.72 5.67 12.38
C ALA A 27 -0.07 5.79 11.09
N GLU A 28 -1.38 5.71 11.22
CA GLU A 28 -2.30 6.23 10.22
C GLU A 28 -2.66 7.66 10.63
N HIS A 29 -1.94 8.63 10.08
CA HIS A 29 -2.18 10.06 10.31
C HIS A 29 -2.60 10.67 8.97
N VAL A 30 -3.79 11.27 8.90
CA VAL A 30 -4.34 11.83 7.65
C VAL A 30 -4.55 13.35 7.81
N PRO A 31 -3.98 14.20 6.93
CA PRO A 31 -3.02 13.86 5.88
C PRO A 31 -1.71 13.33 6.47
N GLU A 32 -0.98 12.51 5.72
CA GLU A 32 0.30 11.98 6.19
C GLU A 32 1.32 13.09 6.46
N LYS A 33 2.16 12.87 7.47
CA LYS A 33 3.25 13.78 7.84
C LYS A 33 4.53 12.99 8.04
N VAL A 34 5.57 13.27 7.25
CA VAL A 34 6.88 12.64 7.47
C VAL A 34 7.50 13.04 8.81
N ASP A 35 7.12 14.21 9.35
CA ASP A 35 7.63 14.74 10.62
C ASP A 35 7.25 13.88 11.84
N ILE A 36 6.17 13.09 11.76
CA ILE A 36 5.79 12.18 12.85
C ILE A 36 6.63 10.90 12.87
N THR A 37 7.50 10.70 11.88
CA THR A 37 8.40 9.54 11.83
C THR A 37 9.69 9.80 12.61
N LYS A 38 10.28 8.74 13.19
CA LYS A 38 11.53 8.84 13.96
C LYS A 38 12.72 9.34 13.17
N ALA A 39 12.74 9.12 11.86
CA ALA A 39 13.75 9.71 10.98
C ALA A 39 13.76 11.25 11.04
N ASN A 40 12.61 11.86 11.38
CA ASN A 40 12.44 13.29 11.60
C ASN A 40 12.20 13.64 13.07
N LYS A 41 12.65 12.79 14.00
CA LYS A 41 12.47 12.95 15.46
C LYS A 41 11.00 12.94 15.90
N GLY A 42 10.13 12.21 15.20
CA GLY A 42 8.75 11.94 15.61
C GLY A 42 8.58 10.63 16.40
N PRO A 43 7.36 10.31 16.87
CA PRO A 43 7.11 9.19 17.77
C PRO A 43 7.04 7.80 17.13
N VAL A 44 6.80 7.68 15.81
CA VAL A 44 6.55 6.37 15.15
C VAL A 44 7.63 6.01 14.13
N ASP A 45 7.81 4.73 13.79
CA ASP A 45 8.81 4.33 12.79
C ASP A 45 8.38 4.69 11.34
N ALA A 46 7.07 4.65 11.05
CA ALA A 46 6.54 5.01 9.74
C ALA A 46 5.13 5.64 9.79
N CYS A 47 4.72 6.28 8.70
CA CYS A 47 3.37 6.84 8.52
C CYS A 47 2.70 6.27 7.25
N TRP A 48 1.43 5.92 7.31
CA TRP A 48 0.67 5.48 6.14
C TRP A 48 0.54 6.61 5.12
N SER A 49 0.69 6.31 3.82
CA SER A 49 0.58 7.29 2.74
C SER A 49 -0.73 7.13 1.98
N SER A 50 -1.71 7.95 2.36
CA SER A 50 -2.95 8.10 1.59
C SER A 50 -2.70 8.74 0.22
N THR A 51 -1.65 9.57 0.12
CA THR A 51 -1.23 10.25 -1.12
C THR A 51 -0.72 9.28 -2.16
N PHE A 52 0.03 8.23 -1.77
CA PHE A 52 0.45 7.19 -2.71
C PHE A 52 -0.76 6.50 -3.36
N HIS A 53 -1.72 6.03 -2.55
CA HIS A 53 -2.95 5.44 -3.06
C HIS A 53 -3.71 6.39 -3.98
N GLY A 54 -3.91 7.64 -3.55
CA GLY A 54 -4.65 8.66 -4.30
C GLY A 54 -4.03 8.92 -5.67
N ILE A 55 -2.73 9.25 -5.72
CA ILE A 55 -2.02 9.58 -6.97
C ILE A 55 -1.99 8.36 -7.90
N VAL A 56 -1.61 7.18 -7.39
CA VAL A 56 -1.47 5.99 -8.25
C VAL A 56 -2.83 5.57 -8.78
N SER A 57 -3.88 5.52 -7.95
CA SER A 57 -5.22 5.16 -8.40
C SER A 57 -5.75 6.17 -9.42
N ASP A 58 -5.56 7.46 -9.19
CA ASP A 58 -6.02 8.51 -10.10
C ASP A 58 -5.40 8.40 -11.49
N VAL A 59 -4.08 8.20 -11.57
CA VAL A 59 -3.36 8.05 -12.84
C VAL A 59 -3.75 6.75 -13.55
N LEU A 60 -3.90 5.66 -12.80
CA LEU A 60 -4.27 4.36 -13.36
C LEU A 60 -5.73 4.31 -13.81
N ILE A 61 -6.62 5.12 -13.24
CA ILE A 61 -8.01 5.27 -13.68
C ILE A 61 -8.10 6.22 -14.88
N ASN A 62 -7.46 7.39 -14.76
CA ASN A 62 -7.48 8.45 -15.75
C ASN A 62 -6.07 9.01 -15.99
N GLN A 63 -5.47 8.60 -17.11
CA GLN A 63 -4.11 8.98 -17.49
C GLN A 63 -3.90 10.50 -17.62
N LYS A 64 -4.97 11.30 -17.81
CA LYS A 64 -4.89 12.77 -17.84
C LYS A 64 -4.54 13.39 -16.49
N LYS A 65 -4.60 12.63 -15.39
CA LYS A 65 -4.18 13.04 -14.05
C LYS A 65 -2.69 12.80 -13.79
N PHE A 66 -1.93 12.33 -14.79
CA PHE A 66 -0.50 12.11 -14.64
C PHE A 66 0.24 13.43 -14.40
N GLU A 67 0.89 13.51 -13.24
CA GLU A 67 1.76 14.62 -12.88
C GLU A 67 3.12 14.05 -12.43
N LEU A 68 4.17 14.40 -13.15
CA LEU A 68 5.49 13.78 -12.98
C LEU A 68 6.07 14.01 -11.59
N ASP A 69 5.95 15.23 -11.05
CA ASP A 69 6.54 15.57 -9.76
C ASP A 69 5.80 14.91 -8.59
N SER A 70 4.48 14.78 -8.72
CA SER A 70 3.65 13.98 -7.80
C SER A 70 4.10 12.52 -7.79
N LEU A 71 4.35 11.92 -8.97
CA LEU A 71 4.84 10.55 -9.07
C LEU A 71 6.25 10.39 -8.47
N LYS A 72 7.17 11.32 -8.74
CA LYS A 72 8.53 11.32 -8.15
C LYS A 72 8.49 11.38 -6.64
N TYR A 73 7.62 12.22 -6.08
CA TYR A 73 7.46 12.33 -4.63
C TYR A 73 7.07 10.99 -4.01
N ILE A 74 6.00 10.36 -4.50
CA ILE A 74 5.47 9.13 -3.88
C ILE A 74 6.40 7.92 -4.00
N ILE A 75 7.26 7.85 -5.03
CA ILE A 75 8.22 6.74 -5.16
C ILE A 75 9.51 6.95 -4.36
N SER A 76 9.82 8.19 -3.95
CA SER A 76 11.06 8.57 -3.28
C SER A 76 10.90 8.90 -1.78
N ALA A 77 9.66 8.98 -1.28
CA ALA A 77 9.38 9.29 0.12
C ALA A 77 9.72 8.11 1.05
N LYS A 78 10.76 8.27 1.88
CA LYS A 78 11.18 7.26 2.87
C LYS A 78 10.26 7.26 4.10
N ASN A 79 10.23 6.14 4.82
CA ASN A 79 9.47 5.94 6.06
C ASN A 79 7.96 6.16 5.93
N LEU A 80 7.44 6.09 4.71
CA LEU A 80 6.02 5.98 4.45
C LEU A 80 5.64 4.52 4.23
N VAL A 81 4.39 4.17 4.55
CA VAL A 81 3.76 2.90 4.21
C VAL A 81 2.86 3.14 3.00
N ASN A 82 3.32 2.71 1.84
CA ASN A 82 2.59 2.86 0.57
C ASN A 82 1.69 1.65 0.36
N TYR A 83 0.51 1.87 -0.22
CA TYR A 83 -0.43 0.81 -0.56
C TYR A 83 -1.25 1.19 -1.79
N LEU A 84 -1.67 0.20 -2.56
CA LEU A 84 -2.59 0.40 -3.69
C LEU A 84 -4.04 0.38 -3.24
N ALA A 85 -4.37 -0.42 -2.23
CA ALA A 85 -5.60 -0.34 -1.48
C ALA A 85 -5.38 -0.78 -0.02
N CYS A 86 -6.31 -0.44 0.86
CA CYS A 86 -6.36 -0.92 2.24
C CYS A 86 -7.81 -1.17 2.66
N HIS A 87 -8.05 -1.39 3.96
CA HIS A 87 -9.39 -1.66 4.47
C HIS A 87 -10.35 -0.46 4.40
N ASP A 88 -9.82 0.76 4.25
CA ASP A 88 -10.60 2.01 4.22
C ASP A 88 -11.00 2.46 2.82
N ASN A 89 -10.33 1.98 1.77
CA ASN A 89 -10.57 2.38 0.38
C ASN A 89 -10.81 1.19 -0.53
N GLU A 90 -11.48 1.43 -1.65
CA GLU A 90 -11.82 0.40 -2.62
C GLU A 90 -10.58 -0.22 -3.27
N ARG A 91 -10.72 -1.49 -3.67
CA ARG A 91 -9.66 -2.23 -4.37
C ARG A 91 -9.30 -1.56 -5.69
N LEU A 92 -8.02 -1.54 -6.03
CA LEU A 92 -7.56 -0.94 -7.29
C LEU A 92 -8.22 -1.58 -8.53
N MET A 93 -8.36 -2.91 -8.55
CA MET A 93 -9.02 -3.61 -9.65
C MET A 93 -10.49 -3.20 -9.79
N TYR A 94 -11.20 -3.03 -8.66
CA TYR A 94 -12.57 -2.50 -8.66
C TYR A 94 -12.62 -1.07 -9.19
N LEU A 95 -11.74 -0.18 -8.72
CA LEU A 95 -11.70 1.21 -9.16
C LEU A 95 -11.42 1.37 -10.65
N ILE A 96 -10.47 0.59 -11.20
CA ILE A 96 -10.15 0.59 -12.64
C ILE A 96 -11.36 0.17 -13.48
N GLY A 97 -12.08 -0.88 -13.06
CA GLY A 97 -13.28 -1.33 -13.76
C GLY A 97 -14.46 -0.37 -13.61
N HIS A 98 -14.76 0.02 -12.36
CA HIS A 98 -15.96 0.79 -12.04
C HIS A 98 -15.86 2.25 -12.49
N LEU A 99 -14.75 2.93 -12.21
CA LEU A 99 -14.54 4.35 -12.55
C LEU A 99 -13.80 4.50 -13.88
N GLY A 100 -12.75 3.71 -14.09
CA GLY A 100 -11.92 3.78 -15.30
C GLY A 100 -12.53 3.12 -16.53
N LYS A 101 -13.65 2.38 -16.37
CA LYS A 101 -14.33 1.61 -17.43
C LYS A 101 -13.35 0.74 -18.24
N THR A 102 -12.32 0.23 -17.58
CA THR A 102 -11.25 -0.56 -18.19
C THR A 102 -11.30 -1.97 -17.60
N PHE A 103 -11.29 -2.98 -18.46
CA PHE A 103 -11.50 -4.37 -18.09
C PHE A 103 -10.42 -5.28 -18.71
N ASP A 104 -10.47 -6.56 -18.36
CA ASP A 104 -9.63 -7.62 -18.94
C ASP A 104 -8.14 -7.27 -18.96
N ASN A 105 -7.45 -7.56 -20.06
CA ASN A 105 -6.00 -7.36 -20.21
C ASN A 105 -5.55 -5.94 -19.84
N ASP A 106 -6.32 -4.92 -20.21
CA ASP A 106 -5.95 -3.53 -19.94
C ASP A 106 -6.05 -3.21 -18.44
N ALA A 107 -7.04 -3.77 -17.75
CA ALA A 107 -7.15 -3.63 -16.30
C ALA A 107 -5.99 -4.33 -15.59
N PHE A 108 -5.67 -5.56 -15.99
CA PHE A 108 -4.52 -6.29 -15.44
C PHE A 108 -3.20 -5.58 -15.72
N GLN A 109 -3.01 -4.98 -16.89
CA GLN A 109 -1.81 -4.18 -17.18
C GLN A 109 -1.69 -2.96 -16.26
N ARG A 110 -2.80 -2.27 -15.98
CA ARG A 110 -2.81 -1.12 -15.05
C ARG A 110 -2.50 -1.55 -13.62
N VAL A 111 -3.09 -2.66 -13.14
CA VAL A 111 -2.78 -3.20 -11.80
C VAL A 111 -1.32 -3.64 -11.70
N ARG A 112 -0.77 -4.27 -12.75
CA ARG A 112 0.66 -4.61 -12.82
C ARG A 112 1.54 -3.37 -12.71
N LEU A 113 1.20 -2.29 -13.41
CA LEU A 113 1.93 -1.02 -13.31
C LEU A 113 1.90 -0.46 -11.88
N GLY A 114 0.71 -0.41 -11.25
CA GLY A 114 0.59 -0.01 -9.85
C GLY A 114 1.45 -0.87 -8.92
N THR A 115 1.48 -2.18 -9.15
CA THR A 115 2.30 -3.13 -8.38
C THR A 115 3.79 -2.87 -8.55
N ILE A 116 4.24 -2.60 -9.76
CA ILE A 116 5.64 -2.23 -10.03
C ILE A 116 5.99 -0.95 -9.27
N LEU A 117 5.15 0.09 -9.35
CA LEU A 117 5.36 1.34 -8.62
C LEU A 117 5.46 1.10 -7.11
N LEU A 118 4.54 0.31 -6.54
CA LEU A 118 4.54 -0.03 -5.12
C LEU A 118 5.84 -0.76 -4.72
N MET A 119 6.20 -1.82 -5.44
CA MET A 119 7.32 -2.70 -5.07
C MET A 119 8.69 -2.09 -5.32
N THR A 120 8.78 -1.12 -6.24
CA THR A 120 10.04 -0.41 -6.57
C THR A 120 10.19 0.94 -5.87
N SER A 121 9.13 1.45 -5.22
CA SER A 121 9.24 2.63 -4.36
C SER A 121 10.20 2.40 -3.18
N VAL A 122 10.85 3.46 -2.69
CA VAL A 122 11.76 3.36 -1.53
C VAL A 122 11.02 3.16 -0.20
N SER A 123 9.72 3.43 -0.18
CA SER A 123 8.82 3.32 0.97
C SER A 123 8.57 1.86 1.36
N ILE A 124 7.83 1.64 2.45
CA ILE A 124 7.44 0.30 2.91
C ILE A 124 6.16 -0.12 2.16
N PRO A 125 6.16 -1.19 1.36
CA PRO A 125 4.96 -1.61 0.66
C PRO A 125 4.01 -2.39 1.60
N LEU A 126 2.73 -2.06 1.53
CA LEU A 126 1.64 -2.82 2.10
C LEU A 126 0.77 -3.38 0.97
N ILE A 127 0.53 -4.68 1.00
CA ILE A 127 -0.39 -5.37 0.10
C ILE A 127 -1.60 -5.78 0.92
N TRP A 128 -2.80 -5.41 0.47
CA TRP A 128 -4.02 -5.84 1.12
C TRP A 128 -4.50 -7.16 0.51
N GLN A 129 -5.04 -8.05 1.36
CA GLN A 129 -5.38 -9.42 0.97
C GLN A 129 -6.28 -9.45 -0.28
N GLY A 130 -5.85 -10.17 -1.32
CA GLY A 130 -6.57 -10.34 -2.58
C GLY A 130 -6.15 -9.38 -3.68
N ASP A 131 -5.48 -8.29 -3.37
CA ASP A 131 -4.95 -7.38 -4.39
C ASP A 131 -3.88 -8.07 -5.23
N GLU A 132 -3.11 -8.99 -4.62
CA GLU A 132 -2.05 -9.73 -5.27
C GLU A 132 -2.53 -10.63 -6.42
N PHE A 133 -3.82 -10.97 -6.46
CA PHE A 133 -4.43 -11.74 -7.53
C PHE A 133 -5.63 -11.03 -8.17
N GLY A 134 -5.82 -9.73 -7.91
CA GLY A 134 -6.82 -8.92 -8.61
C GLY A 134 -8.26 -9.15 -8.13
N GLN A 135 -8.47 -9.38 -6.84
CA GLN A 135 -9.81 -9.33 -6.23
C GLN A 135 -10.47 -7.99 -6.60
N ALA A 136 -11.70 -8.04 -7.11
CA ALA A 136 -12.43 -6.87 -7.59
C ALA A 136 -13.77 -6.64 -6.87
N SER A 137 -14.06 -7.39 -5.82
CA SER A 137 -15.31 -7.22 -5.06
C SER A 137 -15.31 -5.85 -4.38
N GLN A 138 -16.44 -5.15 -4.51
CA GLN A 138 -16.67 -3.86 -3.87
C GLN A 138 -16.63 -3.97 -2.35
N LEU A 139 -16.00 -3.00 -1.69
CA LEU A 139 -15.88 -2.95 -0.24
C LEU A 139 -17.13 -2.43 0.47
N GLY A 140 -18.12 -3.32 0.63
CA GLY A 140 -19.27 -3.10 1.51
C GLY A 140 -20.23 -2.06 0.99
N THR A 141 -21.44 -2.48 0.63
CA THR A 141 -22.52 -1.55 0.29
C THR A 141 -23.28 -1.17 1.56
N ASN A 142 -23.43 0.14 1.80
CA ASN A 142 -24.38 0.78 2.73
C ASN A 142 -24.32 0.46 4.23
N ASP A 143 -23.51 -0.50 4.69
CA ASP A 143 -23.32 -0.78 6.12
C ASP A 143 -21.81 -0.87 6.45
N PRO A 144 -21.22 0.19 7.06
CA PRO A 144 -19.80 0.22 7.40
C PRO A 144 -19.41 -0.86 8.43
N HIS A 145 -20.37 -1.50 9.11
CA HIS A 145 -20.13 -2.56 10.09
C HIS A 145 -20.25 -3.98 9.51
N ARG A 146 -20.59 -4.13 8.22
CA ARG A 146 -20.75 -5.43 7.54
C ARG A 146 -19.90 -5.57 6.27
N LYS A 147 -18.62 -5.20 6.35
CA LYS A 147 -17.62 -5.58 5.32
C LYS A 147 -17.22 -7.06 5.44
N ILE A 148 -18.17 -7.99 5.34
CA ILE A 148 -17.86 -9.41 5.20
C ILE A 148 -17.71 -9.70 3.70
N ILE A 149 -16.47 -9.59 3.21
CA ILE A 149 -16.14 -9.95 1.83
C ILE A 149 -15.23 -11.15 1.93
N SER A 150 -15.79 -12.31 1.56
CA SER A 150 -15.01 -13.53 1.48
C SER A 150 -14.01 -13.42 0.33
N MET A 151 -12.79 -13.88 0.58
CA MET A 151 -11.76 -13.97 -0.45
C MET A 151 -12.19 -14.94 -1.56
N GLU A 152 -12.17 -14.49 -2.81
CA GLU A 152 -12.57 -15.31 -3.96
C GLU A 152 -11.37 -16.11 -4.49
N TRP A 153 -10.92 -17.09 -3.71
CA TRP A 153 -9.76 -17.94 -4.06
C TRP A 153 -9.88 -18.65 -5.42
N SER A 154 -11.11 -18.85 -5.91
CA SER A 154 -11.36 -19.39 -7.25
C SER A 154 -10.77 -18.54 -8.38
N LEU A 155 -10.54 -17.24 -8.15
CA LEU A 155 -9.90 -16.35 -9.12
C LEU A 155 -8.53 -16.87 -9.55
N LEU A 156 -7.76 -17.52 -8.67
CA LEU A 156 -6.45 -18.10 -9.01
C LEU A 156 -6.51 -19.24 -10.03
N LYS A 157 -7.71 -19.76 -10.36
CA LYS A 157 -7.90 -20.72 -11.47
C LYS A 157 -7.84 -20.03 -12.84
N ASN A 158 -8.05 -18.72 -12.89
CA ASN A 158 -7.96 -17.94 -14.12
C ASN A 158 -6.50 -17.57 -14.41
N GLU A 159 -6.13 -17.64 -15.69
CA GLU A 159 -4.74 -17.40 -16.12
C GLU A 159 -4.25 -15.99 -15.77
N GLN A 160 -5.07 -14.96 -16.00
CA GLN A 160 -4.70 -13.56 -15.73
C GLN A 160 -4.47 -13.29 -14.24
N ASN A 161 -5.36 -13.77 -13.37
CA ASN A 161 -5.24 -13.62 -11.91
C ASN A 161 -4.01 -14.38 -11.39
N LYS A 162 -3.77 -15.61 -11.89
CA LYS A 162 -2.57 -16.38 -11.54
C LYS A 162 -1.29 -15.69 -12.04
N ASN A 163 -1.32 -15.09 -13.22
CA ASN A 163 -0.20 -14.32 -13.76
C ASN A 163 0.10 -13.10 -12.88
N LEU A 164 -0.93 -12.36 -12.46
CA LEU A 164 -0.79 -11.23 -11.54
C LEU A 164 -0.15 -11.67 -10.20
N TYR A 165 -0.64 -12.78 -9.63
CA TYR A 165 -0.06 -13.37 -8.42
C TYR A 165 1.43 -13.70 -8.57
N ASN A 166 1.82 -14.29 -9.70
CA ASN A 166 3.22 -14.59 -9.99
C ASN A 166 4.06 -13.30 -10.11
N ILE A 167 3.51 -12.22 -10.68
CA ILE A 167 4.18 -10.93 -10.77
C ILE A 167 4.44 -10.35 -9.39
N PHE A 168 3.44 -10.34 -8.49
CA PHE A 168 3.63 -9.93 -7.11
C PHE A 168 4.75 -10.76 -6.44
N THR A 169 4.70 -12.07 -6.60
CA THR A 169 5.70 -12.99 -6.03
C THR A 169 7.11 -12.66 -6.52
N HIS A 170 7.29 -12.47 -7.84
CA HIS A 170 8.60 -12.12 -8.41
C HIS A 170 9.07 -10.73 -7.96
N LEU A 171 8.19 -9.74 -7.87
CA LEU A 171 8.56 -8.40 -7.42
C LEU A 171 8.96 -8.36 -5.94
N ILE A 172 8.29 -9.15 -5.09
CA ILE A 172 8.67 -9.32 -3.68
C ILE A 172 10.07 -9.95 -3.58
N GLN A 173 10.33 -11.02 -4.34
CA GLN A 173 11.64 -11.66 -4.39
C GLN A 173 12.73 -10.71 -4.90
N PHE A 174 12.42 -9.93 -5.94
CA PHE A 174 13.32 -8.92 -6.49
C PHE A 174 13.66 -7.85 -5.46
N ARG A 175 12.65 -7.29 -4.78
CA ARG A 175 12.85 -6.31 -3.71
C ARG A 175 13.70 -6.86 -2.58
N HIS A 176 13.43 -8.08 -2.13
CA HIS A 176 14.23 -8.74 -1.09
C HIS A 176 15.69 -8.93 -1.51
N THR A 177 15.93 -9.28 -2.78
CA THR A 177 17.29 -9.46 -3.32
C THR A 177 18.06 -8.14 -3.34
N ILE A 178 17.44 -7.04 -3.77
CA ILE A 178 18.08 -5.71 -3.77
C ILE A 178 18.42 -5.26 -2.35
N LEU A 179 17.45 -5.32 -1.42
CA LEU A 179 17.64 -4.87 -0.05
C LEU A 179 18.71 -5.66 0.71
N ASN A 180 18.97 -6.91 0.32
CA ASN A 180 20.03 -7.72 0.91
C ASN A 180 21.40 -7.48 0.26
N LYS A 181 21.48 -6.97 -0.97
CA LYS A 181 22.75 -6.57 -1.58
C LYS A 181 23.35 -5.32 -0.94
N GLU A 182 22.52 -4.40 -0.46
CA GLU A 182 22.97 -3.16 0.22
C GLU A 182 23.52 -3.39 1.64
N LYS A 183 23.52 -4.64 2.15
CA LYS A 183 24.04 -5.00 3.49
C LYS A 183 25.47 -5.53 3.49
N TYR A 184 26.12 -5.61 2.33
CA TYR A 184 27.51 -6.05 2.14
C TYR A 184 28.27 -5.01 1.31
#